data_AF-A0A319DNZ5-F1
#
_entry.id   AF-A0A319DNZ5-F1
#
_cell.length_a   1.000
_cell.length_b   1.000
_cell.length_c   1.000
_cell.angle_alpha   90.00
_cell.angle_beta   90.00
_cell.angle_gamma   90.00
#
_symmetry.space_group_name_H-M   'P 1'
#
loop_
_entity.id
_entity.type
_entity.pdbx_description
1 polymer ?
#
loop_
_entity_poly.entity_id
_entity_poly.type
_entity_poly.pdbx_seq_one_letter_code
_entity_poly.pdbx_strand_id
1 'polypeptide(L)'
;HLQDDDYPYACLLTSPKVWGRVFNPVSFWYLYSANKQLTAMILEVNNNFGERRMYLLGSPPGTPDDAGIADPGDLSPTKPHRFTSRWPKDFHVSPFFPREGMTYTISTADPLLPCAQGCEQPIDSRIVLISSADRVQLIASIRSEGSAIRPAALSAYGRYRLLLSWGWVGMITEPRIFFQAAILHLWRKLKVWYLPEPLDETISRRANAMECVFETFFRGYLRYLVENSARALTVRYHAAGLDRPVEIMQSPSARQISGEPADRVVEFRALRPDFYTSFVGRALPAEAVFGALAESSLLRVSRMDLLQEICGEPKSLLGKVQLSFSDGVLYQIINWTRKGTEESAGLSAMDYYVLTCCSHAEQRNYQNNLLQLLLCPYIAFGSVGALQAEVFVAKLALLWALLKLSSFLVTLVHV
;
A
#
# COMPACT_ATOMS: atom_id res chain seq x y z
N HIS A 1 8.71 9.17 22.89
CA HIS A 1 8.26 7.78 23.10
C HIS A 1 7.02 7.83 23.96
N LEU A 2 5.90 7.28 23.47
CA LEU A 2 4.72 7.03 24.31
C LEU A 2 5.02 5.79 25.16
N GLN A 3 4.64 5.79 26.44
CA GLN A 3 4.62 4.56 27.22
C GLN A 3 3.19 4.03 27.26
N ASP A 4 3.02 2.71 27.15
CA ASP A 4 1.68 2.09 27.16
C ASP A 4 0.93 2.41 28.46
N ASP A 5 1.67 2.51 29.58
CA ASP A 5 1.15 2.87 30.89
C ASP A 5 0.53 4.28 30.96
N ASP A 6 0.92 5.19 30.05
CA ASP A 6 0.36 6.54 29.97
C ASP A 6 -1.07 6.54 29.41
N TYR A 7 -1.46 5.49 28.66
CA TYR A 7 -2.73 5.43 27.92
C TYR A 7 -3.48 4.10 28.14
N PRO A 8 -3.93 3.80 29.37
CA PRO A 8 -4.58 2.53 29.70
C PRO A 8 -5.95 2.33 29.02
N TYR A 9 -6.55 3.38 28.44
CA TYR A 9 -7.83 3.27 27.74
C TYR A 9 -7.76 3.91 26.34
N ALA A 10 -8.42 3.25 25.38
CA ALA A 10 -8.57 3.75 24.03
C ALA A 10 -10.02 3.60 23.52
N CYS A 11 -10.49 4.57 22.74
CA CYS A 11 -11.77 4.51 22.04
C CYS A 11 -11.54 4.66 20.53
N LEU A 12 -12.13 3.76 19.74
CA LEU A 12 -12.02 3.77 18.28
C LEU A 12 -13.32 4.26 17.64
N LEU A 13 -13.23 5.35 16.90
CA LEU A 13 -14.26 5.78 15.96
C LEU A 13 -13.83 5.39 14.54
N THR A 14 -14.60 4.52 13.89
CA THR A 14 -14.26 3.94 12.59
C THR A 14 -15.52 3.54 11.83
N SER A 15 -15.39 3.31 10.51
CA SER A 15 -16.48 2.75 9.71
C SER A 15 -16.52 1.22 9.81
N PRO A 16 -17.70 0.60 10.05
CA PRO A 16 -17.82 -0.84 10.14
C PRO A 16 -17.62 -1.50 8.76
N LYS A 17 -17.06 -2.72 8.77
CA LYS A 17 -16.94 -3.57 7.59
C LYS A 17 -18.25 -4.33 7.36
N VAL A 18 -18.87 -4.14 6.21
CA VAL A 18 -20.12 -4.83 5.83
C VAL A 18 -19.86 -5.70 4.60
N TRP A 19 -20.30 -6.97 4.63
CA TRP A 19 -20.07 -7.96 3.56
C TRP A 19 -18.61 -8.07 3.09
N GLY A 20 -17.66 -7.91 4.02
CA GLY A 20 -16.25 -8.02 3.70
C GLY A 20 -15.65 -6.77 3.03
N ARG A 21 -16.42 -5.68 2.85
CA ARG A 21 -15.97 -4.41 2.25
C ARG A 21 -16.05 -3.27 3.26
N VAL A 22 -15.08 -2.37 3.20
CA VAL A 22 -15.05 -1.14 3.98
C VAL A 22 -14.29 -0.09 3.19
N PHE A 23 -14.87 1.08 3.05
CA PHE A 23 -14.13 2.28 2.67
C PHE A 23 -14.05 3.17 3.90
N ASN A 24 -12.85 3.39 4.41
CA ASN A 24 -12.63 4.17 5.62
C ASN A 24 -11.47 5.15 5.44
N PRO A 25 -11.74 6.43 5.12
CA PRO A 25 -10.69 7.41 4.86
C PRO A 25 -9.90 7.78 6.13
N VAL A 26 -10.51 7.66 7.32
CA VAL A 26 -9.85 7.96 8.59
C VAL A 26 -10.50 7.22 9.76
N SER A 27 -9.70 6.53 10.57
CA SER A 27 -10.11 6.10 11.92
C SER A 27 -9.51 7.02 12.99
N PHE A 28 -10.29 7.31 14.03
CA PHE A 28 -9.86 8.13 15.16
C PHE A 28 -9.70 7.23 16.38
N TRP A 29 -8.49 7.17 16.91
CA TRP A 29 -8.18 6.51 18.16
C TRP A 29 -8.00 7.58 19.24
N TYR A 30 -8.97 7.68 20.14
CA TYR A 30 -8.90 8.57 21.29
C TYR A 30 -8.16 7.86 22.41
N LEU A 31 -7.07 8.46 22.91
CA LEU A 31 -6.23 7.87 23.95
C LEU A 31 -6.42 8.61 25.27
N TYR A 32 -6.73 7.85 26.32
CA TYR A 32 -7.05 8.39 27.63
C TYR A 32 -6.03 7.97 28.68
N SER A 33 -5.67 8.93 29.52
CA SER A 33 -4.87 8.71 30.71
C SER A 33 -5.57 7.80 31.73
N ALA A 34 -4.83 7.36 32.76
CA ALA A 34 -5.39 6.66 33.92
C ALA A 34 -6.56 7.44 34.59
N ASN A 35 -6.54 8.77 34.51
CA ASN A 35 -7.59 9.64 35.01
C ASN A 35 -8.78 9.79 34.05
N LYS A 36 -8.85 8.99 32.98
CA LYS A 36 -9.87 9.03 31.92
C LYS A 36 -9.99 10.38 31.19
N GLN A 37 -8.90 11.14 31.17
CA GLN A 37 -8.82 12.37 30.38
C GLN A 37 -8.21 12.08 29.01
N LEU A 38 -8.85 12.59 27.95
CA LEU A 38 -8.32 12.55 26.58
C LEU A 38 -7.04 13.39 26.50
N THR A 39 -5.92 12.74 26.23
CA THR A 39 -4.58 13.39 26.25
C THR A 39 -3.86 13.30 24.91
N ALA A 40 -4.19 12.30 24.09
CA ALA A 40 -3.65 12.14 22.75
C ALA A 40 -4.67 11.48 21.82
N MET A 41 -4.41 11.57 20.52
CA MET A 41 -5.17 10.88 19.48
C MET A 41 -4.23 10.26 18.46
N ILE A 42 -4.61 9.10 17.90
CA ILE A 42 -4.01 8.58 16.67
C ILE A 42 -5.02 8.70 15.54
N LEU A 43 -4.64 9.37 14.45
CA LEU A 43 -5.39 9.36 13.21
C LEU A 43 -4.79 8.33 12.26
N GLU A 44 -5.57 7.29 11.95
CA GLU A 44 -5.24 6.33 10.91
C GLU A 44 -5.87 6.79 9.61
N VAL A 45 -5.10 7.49 8.77
CA VAL A 45 -5.58 8.03 7.50
C VAL A 45 -5.26 7.06 6.37
N ASN A 46 -6.27 6.69 5.58
CA ASN A 46 -6.13 5.79 4.44
C ASN A 46 -6.44 6.56 3.14
N ASN A 47 -5.76 6.19 2.04
CA ASN A 47 -6.06 6.73 0.71
C ASN A 47 -6.70 5.68 -0.22
N ASN A 48 -7.20 6.14 -1.36
CA ASN A 48 -7.82 5.29 -2.37
C ASN A 48 -6.81 4.40 -3.13
N PHE A 49 -5.52 4.49 -2.82
CA PHE A 49 -4.47 3.63 -3.36
C PHE A 49 -4.10 2.48 -2.39
N GLY A 50 -4.80 2.39 -1.25
CA GLY A 50 -4.59 1.36 -0.23
C GLY A 50 -3.39 1.63 0.69
N GLU A 51 -2.76 2.81 0.59
CA GLU A 51 -1.72 3.25 1.51
C GLU A 51 -2.35 3.86 2.76
N ARG A 52 -1.54 3.94 3.82
CA ARG A 52 -1.96 4.42 5.14
C ARG A 52 -0.88 5.28 5.79
N ARG A 53 -1.32 6.26 6.56
CA ARG A 53 -0.47 7.12 7.39
C ARG A 53 -1.07 7.22 8.79
N MET A 54 -0.24 6.93 9.80
CA MET A 54 -0.61 7.10 11.21
C MET A 54 -0.09 8.45 11.70
N TYR A 55 -0.95 9.30 12.23
CA TYR A 55 -0.55 10.55 12.90
C TYR A 55 -0.81 10.44 14.38
N LEU A 56 0.23 10.61 15.19
CA LEU A 56 0.09 10.80 16.63
C LEU A 56 -0.07 12.29 16.93
N LEU A 57 -1.20 12.65 17.52
CA LEU A 57 -1.54 14.02 17.89
C LEU A 57 -1.54 14.12 19.42
N GLY A 58 -0.71 15.01 19.95
CA GLY A 58 -0.76 15.39 21.36
C GLY A 58 -1.72 16.55 21.59
N SER A 59 -2.31 16.62 22.78
CA SER A 59 -2.95 17.85 23.24
C SER A 59 -1.86 18.90 23.50
N PRO A 60 -1.98 20.14 23.01
CA PRO A 60 -1.01 21.17 23.33
C PRO A 60 -0.94 21.37 24.85
N PRO A 61 0.25 21.42 25.46
CA PRO A 61 0.37 21.74 26.88
C PRO A 61 -0.06 23.19 27.11
N GLY A 62 -1.23 23.38 27.74
CA GLY A 62 -1.59 24.63 28.40
C GLY A 62 -1.98 25.82 27.52
N THR A 63 -2.84 25.65 26.51
CA THR A 63 -3.58 26.80 25.97
C THR A 63 -4.91 26.98 26.69
N PRO A 64 -5.02 27.93 27.65
CA PRO A 64 -6.32 28.44 28.04
C PRO A 64 -6.91 29.17 26.82
N ASP A 65 -8.06 28.69 26.35
CA ASP A 65 -8.96 29.40 25.43
C ASP A 65 -8.29 30.24 24.33
N ASP A 66 -7.61 29.60 23.37
CA ASP A 66 -7.31 30.24 22.09
C ASP A 66 -8.62 30.35 21.29
N ALA A 67 -9.32 31.44 21.55
CA ALA A 67 -10.41 31.93 20.71
C ALA A 67 -9.88 32.23 19.30
N GLY A 68 -10.31 31.44 18.33
CA GLY A 68 -10.65 31.96 17.00
C GLY A 68 -9.70 31.67 15.84
N ILE A 69 -10.01 30.59 15.11
CA ILE A 69 -10.46 30.78 13.72
C ILE A 69 -11.97 30.56 13.75
N ALA A 70 -12.69 31.59 14.19
CA ALA A 70 -14.15 31.59 14.24
C ALA A 70 -14.69 31.95 12.85
N ASP A 71 -15.63 31.13 12.38
CA ASP A 71 -16.51 31.47 11.25
C ASP A 71 -17.46 32.60 11.71
N PRO A 72 -17.80 33.62 10.90
CA PRO A 72 -18.69 34.71 11.31
C PRO A 72 -20.13 34.29 11.69
N GLY A 73 -20.45 32.99 11.63
CA GLY A 73 -21.77 32.44 11.92
C GLY A 73 -21.89 31.64 13.24
N ASP A 74 -20.81 31.45 14.01
CA ASP A 74 -20.83 30.62 15.24
C ASP A 74 -20.68 31.50 16.50
N LEU A 75 -21.77 32.19 16.86
CA LEU A 75 -21.90 32.92 18.12
C LEU A 75 -22.24 31.92 19.25
N SER A 76 -21.26 31.14 19.69
CA SER A 76 -21.36 30.40 20.96
C SER A 76 -20.02 30.45 21.69
N PRO A 77 -19.93 31.17 22.83
CA PRO A 77 -18.71 31.27 23.60
C PRO A 77 -18.43 29.93 24.31
N THR A 78 -17.17 29.47 24.23
CA THR A 78 -16.57 28.44 25.10
C THR A 78 -17.31 27.08 25.14
N LYS A 79 -16.90 26.14 24.28
CA LYS A 79 -17.01 24.69 24.59
C LYS A 79 -15.72 24.25 25.28
N PRO A 80 -15.62 24.27 26.62
CA PRO A 80 -14.50 23.62 27.29
C PRO A 80 -14.51 22.14 26.91
N HIS A 81 -13.34 21.52 26.73
CA HIS A 81 -13.15 20.09 26.42
C HIS A 81 -13.17 19.65 24.93
N ARG A 82 -12.76 20.50 23.99
CA ARG A 82 -12.40 20.04 22.63
C ARG A 82 -10.92 19.73 22.52
N PHE A 83 -10.58 18.57 21.96
CA PHE A 83 -9.21 18.27 21.57
C PHE A 83 -8.88 18.94 20.24
N THR A 84 -7.79 19.70 20.20
CA THR A 84 -7.35 20.40 18.99
C THR A 84 -5.88 20.11 18.73
N SER A 85 -5.52 19.86 17.47
CA SER A 85 -4.13 19.63 17.07
C SER A 85 -3.90 20.02 15.61
N ARG A 86 -2.65 20.27 15.25
CA ARG A 86 -2.23 20.72 13.92
C ARG A 86 -1.03 19.91 13.43
N TRP A 87 -1.06 19.45 12.18
CA TRP A 87 0.02 18.64 11.59
C TRP A 87 0.13 18.84 10.07
N PRO A 88 1.31 18.66 9.46
CA PRO A 88 1.51 18.86 8.02
C PRO A 88 0.76 17.82 7.17
N LYS A 89 0.31 18.22 5.97
CA LYS A 89 -0.26 17.30 4.97
C LYS A 89 0.87 16.61 4.20
N ASP A 90 1.52 15.64 4.81
CA ASP A 90 2.58 14.83 4.18
C ASP A 90 2.07 13.57 3.46
N PHE A 91 0.75 13.33 3.49
CA PHE A 91 0.12 12.14 2.90
C PHE A 91 -0.84 12.49 1.76
N HIS A 92 -0.84 11.66 0.71
CA HIS A 92 -1.66 11.86 -0.47
C HIS A 92 -3.04 11.20 -0.30
N VAL A 93 -3.98 11.97 0.24
CA VAL A 93 -5.38 11.53 0.45
C VAL A 93 -6.29 11.97 -0.69
N SER A 94 -6.07 13.19 -1.21
CA SER A 94 -6.89 13.80 -2.27
C SER A 94 -6.01 14.28 -3.42
N PRO A 95 -6.40 14.03 -4.68
CA PRO A 95 -5.66 14.48 -5.85
C PRO A 95 -5.82 15.98 -6.13
N PHE A 96 -6.66 16.71 -5.38
CA PHE A 96 -6.92 18.13 -5.69
C PHE A 96 -6.08 19.11 -4.89
N PHE A 97 -5.33 18.62 -3.89
CA PHE A 97 -4.49 19.46 -3.04
C PHE A 97 -3.06 18.88 -2.96
N PRO A 98 -2.01 19.71 -3.15
CA PRO A 98 -0.64 19.27 -3.00
C PRO A 98 -0.35 18.82 -1.56
N ARG A 99 0.70 18.03 -1.36
CA ARG A 99 1.22 17.70 -0.02
C ARG A 99 1.92 18.92 0.60
N GLU A 100 2.84 19.50 -0.16
CA GLU A 100 3.64 20.64 0.27
C GLU A 100 2.80 21.91 0.47
N GLY A 101 3.20 22.71 1.46
CA GLY A 101 2.56 23.99 1.77
C GLY A 101 1.15 23.87 2.34
N MET A 102 0.77 22.70 2.85
CA MET A 102 -0.56 22.41 3.37
C MET A 102 -0.49 21.84 4.79
N THR A 103 -1.45 22.22 5.63
CA THR A 103 -1.51 21.78 7.04
C THR A 103 -2.94 21.40 7.40
N TYR A 104 -3.10 20.29 8.11
CA TYR A 104 -4.36 19.91 8.72
C TYR A 104 -4.46 20.45 10.14
N THR A 105 -5.66 20.86 10.52
CA THR A 105 -6.06 21.07 11.91
C THR A 105 -7.25 20.17 12.20
N ILE A 106 -7.27 19.56 13.38
CA ILE A 106 -8.44 18.85 13.90
C ILE A 106 -8.98 19.60 15.10
N SER A 107 -10.30 19.67 15.22
CA SER A 107 -10.98 20.00 16.45
C SER A 107 -12.08 18.99 16.67
N THR A 108 -12.01 18.23 17.76
CA THR A 108 -13.00 17.18 18.07
C THR A 108 -13.49 17.28 19.49
N ALA A 109 -14.79 17.02 19.69
CA ALA A 109 -15.32 16.73 21.01
C ALA A 109 -14.83 15.34 21.48
N ASP A 110 -14.70 15.18 22.80
CA ASP A 110 -14.49 13.88 23.42
C ASP A 110 -15.81 13.09 23.41
N PRO A 111 -15.89 11.96 22.68
CA PRO A 111 -17.14 11.20 22.55
C PRO A 111 -17.56 10.48 23.84
N LEU A 112 -16.67 10.34 24.83
CA LEU A 112 -16.96 9.67 26.10
C LEU A 112 -17.26 10.65 27.23
N LEU A 113 -17.09 11.95 27.00
CA LEU A 113 -17.32 12.97 28.02
C LEU A 113 -18.84 13.20 28.17
N PRO A 114 -19.39 13.13 29.39
CA PRO A 114 -20.82 13.36 29.61
C PRO A 114 -21.21 14.80 29.22
N CYS A 115 -22.35 14.99 28.56
CA CYS A 115 -22.92 16.33 28.41
C CYS A 115 -23.57 16.78 29.73
N ALA A 116 -23.75 18.09 29.91
CA ALA A 116 -24.36 18.69 31.12
C ALA A 116 -25.77 18.16 31.47
N GLN A 117 -26.39 17.39 30.57
CA GLN A 117 -27.72 16.78 30.71
C GLN A 117 -27.67 15.25 30.91
N GLY A 118 -26.48 14.67 31.12
CA GLY A 118 -26.31 13.22 31.37
C GLY A 118 -26.40 12.34 30.12
N CYS A 119 -26.43 12.91 28.91
CA CYS A 119 -26.33 12.17 27.66
C CYS A 119 -24.86 12.05 27.20
N GLU A 120 -24.53 10.98 26.46
CA GLU A 120 -23.26 10.88 25.73
C GLU A 120 -23.15 12.06 24.74
N GLN A 121 -21.99 12.72 24.65
CA GLN A 121 -21.79 13.76 23.66
C GLN A 121 -21.89 13.18 22.24
N PRO A 122 -22.61 13.83 21.32
CA PRO A 122 -22.62 13.41 19.93
C PRO A 122 -21.21 13.53 19.35
N ILE A 123 -20.85 12.62 18.45
CA ILE A 123 -19.62 12.71 17.67
C ILE A 123 -19.64 14.06 16.94
N ASP A 124 -18.60 14.86 17.13
CA ASP A 124 -18.44 16.17 16.49
C ASP A 124 -16.96 16.46 16.26
N SER A 125 -16.45 16.01 15.12
CA SER A 125 -15.06 16.17 14.70
C SER A 125 -15.00 17.00 13.42
N ARG A 126 -14.11 17.99 13.39
CA ARG A 126 -13.86 18.85 12.22
C ARG A 126 -12.38 18.78 11.88
N ILE A 127 -12.07 18.47 10.62
CA ILE A 127 -10.72 18.54 10.06
C ILE A 127 -10.71 19.65 9.02
N VAL A 128 -9.81 20.62 9.19
CA VAL A 128 -9.66 21.75 8.26
C VAL A 128 -8.29 21.69 7.62
N LEU A 129 -8.26 21.72 6.29
CA LEU A 129 -7.04 21.87 5.50
C LEU A 129 -6.79 23.35 5.25
N ILE A 130 -5.60 23.82 5.60
CA ILE A 130 -5.18 25.22 5.52
C ILE A 130 -3.93 25.28 4.64
N SER A 131 -3.85 26.25 3.73
CA SER A 131 -2.65 26.50 2.93
C SER A 131 -1.61 27.33 3.69
N SER A 132 -0.39 27.39 3.17
CA SER A 132 0.70 28.23 3.70
C SER A 132 0.36 29.73 3.74
N ALA A 133 -0.61 30.17 2.92
CA ALA A 133 -1.16 31.53 2.94
C ALA A 133 -2.32 31.70 3.95
N ASP A 134 -2.47 30.77 4.90
CA ASP A 134 -3.50 30.72 5.94
C ASP A 134 -4.94 30.74 5.42
N ARG A 135 -5.16 30.21 4.20
CA ARG A 135 -6.49 30.11 3.60
C ARG A 135 -7.05 28.72 3.79
N VAL A 136 -8.29 28.63 4.27
CA VAL A 136 -9.04 27.38 4.35
C VAL A 136 -9.30 26.84 2.95
N GLN A 137 -8.86 25.60 2.70
CA GLN A 137 -8.98 24.89 1.43
C GLN A 137 -10.09 23.84 1.44
N LEU A 138 -10.23 23.15 2.57
CA LEU A 138 -11.21 22.07 2.75
C LEU A 138 -11.64 22.01 4.21
N ILE A 139 -12.93 21.79 4.43
CA ILE A 139 -13.49 21.45 5.74
C ILE A 139 -14.17 20.09 5.60
N ALA A 140 -13.68 19.10 6.34
CA ALA A 140 -14.33 17.81 6.52
C ALA A 140 -14.94 17.77 7.93
N SER A 141 -16.20 17.40 8.04
CA SER A 141 -16.91 17.31 9.32
C SER A 141 -17.55 15.93 9.47
N ILE A 142 -17.41 15.36 10.67
CA ILE A 142 -18.04 14.10 11.07
C ILE A 142 -18.94 14.43 12.25
N ARG A 143 -20.24 14.21 12.07
CA ARG A 143 -21.26 14.54 13.06
C ARG A 143 -22.20 13.36 13.23
N SER A 144 -22.68 13.14 14.46
CA SER A 144 -23.78 12.22 14.71
C SER A 144 -25.05 12.69 14.00
N GLU A 145 -25.69 11.79 13.25
CA GLU A 145 -27.02 12.04 12.63
C GLU A 145 -28.17 11.75 13.61
N GLY A 146 -27.93 10.94 14.65
CA GLY A 146 -28.92 10.56 15.65
C GLY A 146 -28.30 9.90 16.87
N SER A 147 -29.14 9.22 17.66
CA SER A 147 -28.71 8.50 18.86
C SER A 147 -27.85 7.27 18.53
N ALA A 148 -26.92 6.96 19.43
CA ALA A 148 -26.07 5.78 19.30
C ALA A 148 -26.91 4.50 19.32
N ILE A 149 -26.71 3.64 18.32
CA ILE A 149 -27.38 2.35 18.22
C ILE A 149 -26.44 1.29 18.78
N ARG A 150 -26.86 0.57 19.82
CA ARG A 150 -26.14 -0.61 20.33
C ARG A 150 -26.64 -1.88 19.63
N PRO A 151 -25.87 -2.50 18.71
CA PRO A 151 -26.36 -3.62 17.91
C PRO A 151 -26.78 -4.83 18.76
N ALA A 152 -26.10 -5.06 19.88
CA ALA A 152 -26.41 -6.15 20.81
C ALA A 152 -27.77 -5.99 21.50
N ALA A 153 -28.27 -4.76 21.64
CA ALA A 153 -29.57 -4.48 22.25
C ALA A 153 -30.73 -4.54 21.23
N LEU A 154 -30.44 -4.68 19.93
CA LEU A 154 -31.46 -4.72 18.89
C LEU A 154 -32.12 -6.10 18.80
N SER A 155 -33.44 -6.09 18.57
CA SER A 155 -34.19 -7.26 18.12
C SER A 155 -33.71 -7.72 16.74
N ALA A 156 -34.04 -8.96 16.35
CA ALA A 156 -33.68 -9.50 15.03
C ALA A 156 -34.18 -8.59 13.89
N TYR A 157 -35.44 -8.14 13.96
CA TYR A 157 -36.01 -7.18 13.01
C TYR A 157 -35.21 -5.87 12.95
N GLY A 158 -34.82 -5.32 14.10
CA GLY A 158 -34.00 -4.11 14.16
C GLY A 158 -32.65 -4.26 13.48
N ARG A 159 -31.99 -5.42 13.64
CA ARG A 159 -30.71 -5.73 12.98
C ARG A 159 -30.88 -5.83 11.46
N TYR A 160 -31.92 -6.51 10.96
CA TYR A 160 -32.18 -6.58 9.52
C TYR A 160 -32.48 -5.22 8.92
N ARG A 161 -33.30 -4.40 9.59
CA ARG A 161 -33.60 -3.03 9.16
C ARG A 161 -32.33 -2.17 9.10
N LEU A 162 -31.43 -2.29 10.08
CA LEU A 162 -30.14 -1.60 10.09
C LEU A 162 -29.27 -2.03 8.90
N LEU A 163 -29.14 -3.32 8.64
CA LEU A 163 -28.35 -3.83 7.51
C LEU A 163 -28.92 -3.43 6.15
N LEU A 164 -30.24 -3.46 5.98
CA LEU A 164 -30.88 -3.06 4.72
C LEU A 164 -30.80 -1.54 4.47
N SER A 165 -30.82 -0.73 5.53
CA SER A 165 -30.73 0.73 5.40
C SER A 165 -29.29 1.24 5.23
N TRP A 166 -28.34 0.69 5.99
CA TRP A 166 -26.95 1.19 6.03
C TRP A 166 -25.92 0.27 5.39
N GLY A 167 -26.20 -1.02 5.26
CA GLY A 167 -25.22 -2.01 4.84
C GLY A 167 -24.68 -1.82 3.42
N TRP A 168 -25.45 -1.16 2.54
CA TRP A 168 -25.05 -0.88 1.17
C TRP A 168 -24.22 0.41 1.02
N VAL A 169 -24.21 1.31 2.00
CA VAL A 169 -23.56 2.64 1.89
C VAL A 169 -22.08 2.48 1.60
N GLY A 170 -21.40 1.58 2.30
CA GLY A 170 -19.97 1.30 2.09
C GLY A 170 -19.64 0.86 0.65
N MET A 171 -20.53 0.10 0.00
CA MET A 171 -20.33 -0.36 -1.37
C MET A 171 -20.46 0.76 -2.42
N ILE A 172 -21.35 1.74 -2.18
CA ILE A 172 -21.60 2.84 -3.12
C ILE A 172 -20.63 4.01 -2.89
N THR A 173 -19.92 4.04 -1.77
CA THR A 173 -19.03 5.15 -1.40
C THR A 173 -17.88 5.35 -2.40
N GLU A 174 -17.14 4.29 -2.77
CA GLU A 174 -16.04 4.40 -3.75
C GLU A 174 -16.50 4.87 -5.15
N PRO A 175 -17.52 4.27 -5.78
CA PRO A 175 -18.08 4.78 -7.04
C PRO A 175 -18.48 6.26 -6.97
N ARG A 176 -19.11 6.66 -5.85
CA ARG A 176 -19.49 8.06 -5.61
C ARG A 176 -18.27 8.97 -5.53
N ILE A 177 -17.17 8.53 -4.91
CA ILE A 177 -15.92 9.29 -4.84
C ILE A 177 -15.35 9.53 -6.24
N PHE A 178 -15.28 8.49 -7.08
CA PHE A 178 -14.80 8.65 -8.45
C PHE A 178 -15.67 9.59 -9.28
N PHE A 179 -17.00 9.48 -9.15
CA PHE A 179 -17.93 10.37 -9.83
C PHE A 179 -17.76 11.84 -9.38
N GLN A 180 -17.61 12.09 -8.08
CA GLN A 180 -17.36 13.44 -7.56
C GLN A 180 -15.99 13.98 -8.01
N ALA A 181 -14.96 13.13 -8.03
CA ALA A 181 -13.65 13.51 -8.54
C ALA A 181 -13.70 13.89 -10.03
N ALA A 182 -14.47 13.15 -10.84
CA ALA A 182 -14.69 13.47 -12.24
C ALA A 182 -15.39 14.84 -12.42
N ILE A 183 -16.41 15.15 -11.61
CA ILE A 183 -17.06 16.47 -11.62
C ILE A 183 -16.06 17.57 -11.26
N LEU A 184 -15.27 17.39 -10.19
CA LEU A 184 -14.28 18.38 -9.76
C LEU A 184 -13.20 18.63 -10.82
N HIS A 185 -12.75 17.57 -11.49
CA HIS A 185 -11.73 17.69 -12.53
C HIS A 185 -12.30 18.24 -13.84
N LEU A 186 -13.35 17.65 -14.38
CA LEU A 186 -13.85 17.97 -15.72
C LEU A 186 -14.69 19.26 -15.73
N TRP A 187 -15.53 19.48 -14.71
CA TRP A 187 -16.46 20.61 -14.71
C TRP A 187 -15.93 21.80 -13.92
N ARG A 188 -15.31 21.54 -12.76
CA ARG A 188 -14.72 22.60 -11.93
C ARG A 188 -13.26 22.91 -12.29
N LYS A 189 -12.66 22.14 -13.21
CA LYS A 189 -11.30 22.34 -13.72
C LYS A 189 -10.23 22.40 -12.62
N LEU A 190 -10.45 21.68 -11.51
CA LEU A 190 -9.42 21.58 -10.48
C LEU A 190 -8.22 20.82 -11.02
N LYS A 191 -7.02 21.32 -10.71
CA LYS A 191 -5.76 20.65 -11.01
C LYS A 191 -5.71 19.31 -10.28
N VAL A 192 -5.35 18.27 -11.02
CA VAL A 192 -5.09 16.93 -10.48
C VAL A 192 -3.60 16.79 -10.21
N TRP A 193 -3.29 16.41 -8.98
CA TRP A 193 -1.98 16.01 -8.51
C TRP A 193 -1.96 14.48 -8.50
N TYR A 194 -0.99 13.91 -9.22
CA TYR A 194 -0.79 12.47 -9.23
C TYR A 194 -0.26 11.97 -7.90
N LEU A 195 -0.43 10.68 -7.64
CA LEU A 195 0.11 10.02 -6.46
C LEU A 195 1.63 10.21 -6.45
N PRO A 196 2.16 10.98 -5.50
CA PRO A 196 3.59 11.24 -5.42
C PRO A 196 4.31 10.06 -4.76
N GLU A 197 5.63 10.14 -4.74
CA GLU A 197 6.48 9.14 -4.10
C GLU A 197 6.12 8.93 -2.61
N PRO A 198 6.13 7.67 -2.14
CA PRO A 198 5.81 7.34 -0.76
C PRO A 198 6.89 7.90 0.18
N LEU A 199 6.46 8.35 1.36
CA LEU A 199 7.38 8.74 2.43
C LEU A 199 7.65 7.53 3.34
N ASP A 200 8.71 7.58 4.14
CA ASP A 200 9.07 6.47 5.03
C ASP A 200 7.98 6.11 6.05
N GLU A 201 7.24 7.13 6.48
CA GLU A 201 6.15 6.99 7.45
C GLU A 201 4.83 6.52 6.79
N THR A 202 4.81 6.41 5.46
CA THR A 202 3.69 5.83 4.72
C THR A 202 3.77 4.31 4.80
N ILE A 203 2.73 3.71 5.35
CA ILE A 203 2.50 2.27 5.31
C ILE A 203 1.92 1.94 3.94
N SER A 204 2.61 1.09 3.17
CA SER A 204 2.17 0.75 1.83
C SER A 204 0.94 -0.15 1.80
N ARG A 205 0.30 -0.19 0.63
CA ARG A 205 -0.80 -1.12 0.35
C ARG A 205 -0.35 -2.56 0.49
N ARG A 206 -1.32 -3.45 0.68
CA ARG A 206 -1.07 -4.90 0.62
C ARG A 206 -0.60 -5.31 -0.78
N ALA A 207 0.35 -6.25 -0.79
CA ALA A 207 0.81 -6.89 -2.01
C ALA A 207 -0.32 -7.74 -2.61
N ASN A 208 -0.47 -7.69 -3.93
CA ASN A 208 -1.35 -8.59 -4.66
C ASN A 208 -0.69 -9.97 -4.86
N ALA A 209 -1.44 -10.94 -5.39
CA ALA A 209 -0.94 -12.32 -5.54
C ALA A 209 0.35 -12.40 -6.39
N MET A 210 0.46 -11.60 -7.44
CA MET A 210 1.63 -11.58 -8.33
C MET A 210 2.84 -10.95 -7.62
N GLU A 211 2.65 -9.87 -6.90
CA GLU A 211 3.69 -9.24 -6.08
C GLU A 211 4.17 -10.16 -4.96
N CYS A 212 3.28 -10.92 -4.33
CA CYS A 212 3.68 -11.96 -3.35
C CYS A 212 4.59 -13.02 -3.99
N VAL A 213 4.29 -13.44 -5.23
CA VAL A 213 5.13 -14.38 -5.96
C VAL A 213 6.50 -13.77 -6.26
N PHE A 214 6.55 -12.59 -6.85
CA PHE A 214 7.83 -11.93 -7.17
C PHE A 214 8.64 -11.57 -5.95
N GLU A 215 8.00 -11.21 -4.84
CA GLU A 215 8.68 -10.98 -3.56
C GLU A 215 9.41 -12.23 -3.09
N THR A 216 8.83 -13.41 -3.25
CA THR A 216 9.47 -14.68 -2.88
C THR A 216 10.75 -14.89 -3.67
N PHE A 217 10.71 -14.66 -4.98
CA PHE A 217 11.90 -14.75 -5.84
C PHE A 217 12.93 -13.66 -5.51
N PHE A 218 12.49 -12.41 -5.34
CA PHE A 218 13.37 -11.30 -5.02
C PHE A 218 14.09 -11.51 -3.69
N ARG A 219 13.37 -11.97 -2.66
CA ARG A 219 13.95 -12.33 -1.36
C ARG A 219 15.01 -13.41 -1.50
N GLY A 220 14.73 -14.45 -2.29
CA GLY A 220 15.70 -15.50 -2.61
C GLY A 220 16.93 -14.96 -3.33
N TYR A 221 16.73 -14.08 -4.30
CA TYR A 221 17.79 -13.41 -5.04
C TYR A 221 18.67 -12.55 -4.13
N LEU A 222 18.08 -11.71 -3.28
CA LEU A 222 18.81 -10.87 -2.34
C LEU A 222 19.62 -11.73 -1.35
N ARG A 223 19.02 -12.81 -0.84
CA ARG A 223 19.72 -13.78 0.00
C ARG A 223 20.91 -14.39 -0.72
N TYR A 224 20.73 -14.80 -1.97
CA TYR A 224 21.79 -15.33 -2.80
C TYR A 224 22.95 -14.33 -2.96
N LEU A 225 22.67 -13.05 -3.22
CA LEU A 225 23.72 -12.02 -3.31
C LEU A 225 24.51 -11.90 -2.00
N VAL A 226 23.81 -11.89 -0.86
CA VAL A 226 24.43 -11.75 0.46
C VAL A 226 25.26 -12.98 0.81
N GLU A 227 24.77 -14.18 0.54
CA GLU A 227 25.45 -15.44 0.87
C GLU A 227 26.66 -15.73 -0.01
N ASN A 228 26.69 -15.18 -1.23
CA ASN A 228 27.82 -15.31 -2.14
C ASN A 228 28.81 -14.14 -2.05
N SER A 229 28.56 -13.15 -1.19
CA SER A 229 29.51 -12.06 -1.01
C SER A 229 30.73 -12.52 -0.22
N ALA A 230 31.91 -12.16 -0.71
CA ALA A 230 33.16 -12.41 0.00
C ALA A 230 33.30 -11.52 1.26
N ARG A 231 32.69 -10.33 1.25
CA ARG A 231 32.78 -9.36 2.33
C ARG A 231 31.87 -9.73 3.49
N ALA A 232 32.30 -9.40 4.70
CA ALA A 232 31.43 -9.46 5.86
C ALA A 232 30.40 -8.33 5.82
N LEU A 233 29.15 -8.67 5.55
CA LEU A 233 28.00 -7.77 5.60
C LEU A 233 26.74 -8.47 6.14
N THR A 234 25.83 -7.65 6.66
CA THR A 234 24.51 -8.05 7.14
C THR A 234 23.45 -7.17 6.50
N VAL A 235 22.45 -7.78 5.84
CA VAL A 235 21.31 -7.06 5.25
C VAL A 235 20.08 -7.30 6.10
N ARG A 236 19.40 -6.22 6.52
CA ARG A 236 18.08 -6.27 7.14
C ARG A 236 17.03 -5.92 6.10
N TYR A 237 16.27 -6.92 5.68
CA TYR A 237 15.31 -6.80 4.60
C TYR A 237 13.89 -6.58 5.12
N HIS A 238 13.32 -5.42 4.78
CA HIS A 238 11.94 -5.04 5.05
C HIS A 238 11.11 -5.16 3.76
N ALA A 239 10.21 -6.14 3.73
CA ALA A 239 9.34 -6.38 2.58
C ALA A 239 8.14 -5.40 2.56
N ALA A 240 7.80 -4.89 1.39
CA ALA A 240 6.63 -4.03 1.20
C ALA A 240 5.32 -4.82 1.11
N GLY A 241 4.26 -4.31 1.75
CA GLY A 241 2.88 -4.80 1.64
C GLY A 241 2.62 -6.23 2.11
N LEU A 242 3.53 -6.80 2.89
CA LEU A 242 3.44 -8.14 3.46
C LEU A 242 3.61 -8.06 4.97
N ASP A 243 2.81 -8.83 5.71
CA ASP A 243 2.96 -8.98 7.16
C ASP A 243 4.01 -10.06 7.45
N ARG A 244 5.27 -9.74 7.15
CA ARG A 244 6.43 -10.60 7.39
C ARG A 244 7.40 -9.88 8.31
N PRO A 245 8.04 -10.59 9.26
CA PRO A 245 9.10 -9.99 10.06
C PRO A 245 10.29 -9.61 9.18
N VAL A 246 11.11 -8.68 9.69
CA VAL A 246 12.38 -8.30 9.06
C VAL A 246 13.26 -9.54 8.94
N GLU A 247 13.75 -9.83 7.73
CA GLU A 247 14.69 -10.91 7.52
C GLU A 247 16.12 -10.38 7.66
N ILE A 248 16.93 -11.06 8.48
CA ILE A 248 18.35 -10.75 8.64
C ILE A 248 19.14 -11.74 7.79
N MET A 249 19.80 -11.24 6.75
CA MET A 249 20.63 -12.01 5.84
C MET A 249 22.10 -11.71 6.14
N GLN A 250 22.92 -12.74 6.36
CA GLN A 250 24.33 -12.59 6.69
C GLN A 250 25.21 -13.36 5.71
N SER A 251 26.23 -12.68 5.19
CA SER A 251 27.33 -13.28 4.43
C SER A 251 28.13 -14.30 5.27
N PRO A 252 28.82 -15.27 4.66
CA PRO A 252 29.60 -16.28 5.38
C PRO A 252 30.66 -15.66 6.30
N SER A 253 31.34 -14.62 5.83
CA SER A 253 32.35 -13.87 6.59
C SER A 253 31.75 -13.09 7.76
N ALA A 254 30.52 -12.55 7.63
CA ALA A 254 29.86 -11.85 8.74
C ALA A 254 29.44 -12.79 9.87
N ARG A 255 29.01 -14.02 9.55
CA ARG A 255 28.62 -15.04 10.55
C ARG A 255 29.76 -15.43 11.49
N GLN A 256 31.01 -15.21 11.07
CA GLN A 256 32.21 -15.54 11.84
C GLN A 256 32.67 -14.40 12.77
N ILE A 257 32.12 -13.18 12.62
CA ILE A 257 32.50 -12.02 13.42
C ILE A 257 31.58 -11.94 14.64
N SER A 258 32.17 -11.80 15.83
CA SER A 258 31.42 -11.52 17.06
C SER A 258 30.99 -10.05 17.09
N GLY A 259 29.67 -9.83 16.96
CA GLY A 259 29.05 -8.49 16.95
C GLY A 259 28.62 -8.05 15.55
N GLU A 260 27.60 -7.17 15.48
CA GLU A 260 27.14 -6.55 14.24
C GLU A 260 27.72 -5.13 14.14
N PRO A 261 28.89 -4.94 13.51
CA PRO A 261 29.47 -3.62 13.39
C PRO A 261 28.60 -2.78 12.45
N ALA A 262 28.14 -1.62 12.93
CA ALA A 262 27.12 -0.82 12.27
C ALA A 262 27.52 -0.34 10.86
N ASP A 263 28.81 -0.27 10.58
CA ASP A 263 29.39 0.10 9.27
C ASP A 263 29.18 -0.98 8.18
N ARG A 264 28.79 -2.20 8.57
CA ARG A 264 28.58 -3.36 7.68
C ARG A 264 27.13 -3.82 7.60
N VAL A 265 26.22 -3.08 8.23
CA VAL A 265 24.80 -3.36 8.22
C VAL A 265 24.11 -2.52 7.16
N VAL A 266 23.32 -3.18 6.31
CA VAL A 266 22.53 -2.57 5.24
C VAL A 266 21.05 -2.75 5.56
N GLU A 267 20.37 -1.69 5.98
CA GLU A 267 18.91 -1.62 5.96
C GLU A 267 18.43 -1.54 4.51
N PHE A 268 17.76 -2.59 4.03
CA PHE A 268 17.11 -2.66 2.72
C PHE A 268 15.60 -2.62 2.93
N ARG A 269 14.95 -1.56 2.46
CA ARG A 269 13.50 -1.38 2.60
C ARG A 269 12.83 -1.16 1.26
N ALA A 270 12.03 -2.13 0.85
CA ALA A 270 11.06 -1.91 -0.21
C ALA A 270 9.93 -1.04 0.38
N LEU A 271 9.66 0.11 -0.24
CA LEU A 271 8.65 1.04 0.28
C LEU A 271 7.24 0.64 -0.18
N ARG A 272 7.09 0.11 -1.40
CA ARG A 272 5.81 -0.32 -1.96
C ARG A 272 5.90 -1.65 -2.73
N PRO A 273 4.81 -2.44 -2.82
CA PRO A 273 4.84 -3.75 -3.49
C PRO A 273 5.12 -3.71 -5.01
N ASP A 274 4.83 -2.60 -5.68
CA ASP A 274 5.14 -2.38 -7.09
C ASP A 274 6.65 -2.31 -7.35
N PHE A 275 7.48 -2.21 -6.30
CA PHE A 275 8.90 -2.50 -6.37
C PHE A 275 9.18 -3.87 -7.03
N TYR A 276 8.47 -4.94 -6.63
CA TYR A 276 8.80 -6.29 -7.09
C TYR A 276 8.48 -6.50 -8.57
N THR A 277 7.34 -6.00 -9.03
CA THR A 277 6.95 -6.04 -10.44
C THR A 277 7.84 -5.14 -11.29
N SER A 278 8.21 -3.96 -10.79
CA SER A 278 9.14 -3.06 -11.46
C SER A 278 10.54 -3.67 -11.58
N PHE A 279 10.99 -4.39 -10.54
CA PHE A 279 12.30 -5.04 -10.52
C PHE A 279 12.43 -6.12 -11.61
N VAL A 280 11.43 -7.00 -11.73
CA VAL A 280 11.41 -8.05 -12.77
C VAL A 280 10.99 -7.55 -14.15
N GLY A 281 10.29 -6.41 -14.21
CA GLY A 281 9.82 -5.83 -15.47
C GLY A 281 10.92 -5.18 -16.30
N ARG A 282 12.03 -4.76 -15.68
CA ARG A 282 13.14 -4.08 -16.36
C ARG A 282 14.21 -5.07 -16.84
N ALA A 283 14.70 -4.87 -18.07
CA ALA A 283 15.79 -5.67 -18.65
C ALA A 283 17.18 -5.08 -18.32
N LEU A 284 17.37 -4.59 -17.09
CA LEU A 284 18.61 -3.91 -16.69
C LEU A 284 19.42 -4.80 -15.72
N PRO A 285 20.74 -4.58 -15.61
CA PRO A 285 21.55 -5.13 -14.53
C PRO A 285 20.97 -4.74 -13.16
N ALA A 286 21.11 -5.60 -12.15
CA ALA A 286 20.53 -5.36 -10.83
C ALA A 286 20.94 -4.01 -10.22
N GLU A 287 22.21 -3.61 -10.37
CA GLU A 287 22.73 -2.31 -9.91
C GLU A 287 21.96 -1.14 -10.50
N ALA A 288 21.73 -1.16 -11.82
CA ALA A 288 21.00 -0.12 -12.53
C ALA A 288 19.52 -0.10 -12.11
N VAL A 289 18.92 -1.26 -11.89
CA VAL A 289 17.54 -1.35 -11.38
C VAL A 289 17.46 -0.78 -9.95
N PHE A 290 18.38 -1.14 -9.06
CA PHE A 290 18.40 -0.63 -7.69
C PHE A 290 18.63 0.89 -7.65
N GLY A 291 19.54 1.42 -8.47
CA GLY A 291 19.75 2.86 -8.61
C GLY A 291 18.47 3.58 -9.06
N ALA A 292 17.86 3.10 -10.14
CA ALA A 292 16.65 3.72 -10.69
C ALA A 292 15.42 3.60 -9.75
N LEU A 293 15.30 2.50 -8.98
CA LEU A 293 14.22 2.34 -8.01
C LEU A 293 14.45 3.13 -6.71
N ALA A 294 15.71 3.43 -6.38
CA ALA A 294 16.04 4.32 -5.28
C ALA A 294 15.75 5.78 -5.64
N GLU A 295 16.02 6.18 -6.89
CA GLU A 295 15.62 7.50 -7.40
C GLU A 295 14.09 7.68 -7.47
N SER A 296 13.34 6.63 -7.78
CA SER A 296 11.87 6.68 -7.80
C SER A 296 11.22 6.46 -6.44
N SER A 297 11.99 6.49 -5.34
CA SER A 297 11.53 6.26 -3.96
C SER A 297 10.68 4.98 -3.78
N LEU A 298 10.94 3.94 -4.55
CA LEU A 298 10.36 2.60 -4.35
C LEU A 298 11.25 1.74 -3.44
N LEU A 299 12.52 2.12 -3.35
CA LEU A 299 13.55 1.44 -2.58
C LEU A 299 14.30 2.45 -1.71
N ARG A 300 14.52 2.09 -0.44
CA ARG A 300 15.44 2.80 0.44
C ARG A 300 16.52 1.86 0.96
N VAL A 301 17.77 2.27 0.80
CA VAL A 301 18.94 1.50 1.24
C VAL A 301 19.87 2.42 2.03
N SER A 302 20.19 2.05 3.27
CA SER A 302 21.07 2.85 4.14
C SER A 302 22.51 2.98 3.62
N ARG A 303 23.02 1.94 2.95
CA ARG A 303 24.39 1.84 2.42
C ARG A 303 24.36 1.29 0.99
N MET A 304 24.02 2.18 0.05
CA MET A 304 23.88 1.81 -1.37
C MET A 304 25.21 1.36 -1.98
N ASP A 305 26.33 1.91 -1.49
CA ASP A 305 27.69 1.52 -1.86
C ASP A 305 27.92 0.01 -1.64
N LEU A 306 27.58 -0.50 -0.47
CA LEU A 306 27.73 -1.91 -0.12
C LEU A 306 26.77 -2.80 -0.94
N LEU A 307 25.56 -2.31 -1.24
CA LEU A 307 24.61 -3.04 -2.07
C LEU A 307 25.10 -3.14 -3.53
N GLN A 308 25.68 -2.08 -4.09
CA GLN A 308 26.22 -2.09 -5.45
C GLN A 308 27.40 -3.05 -5.55
N GLU A 309 28.28 -3.10 -4.55
CA GLU A 309 29.39 -4.04 -4.52
C GLU A 309 28.92 -5.51 -4.60
N ILE A 310 27.90 -5.91 -3.83
CA ILE A 310 27.40 -7.30 -3.88
C ILE A 310 26.67 -7.64 -5.18
N CYS A 311 26.14 -6.63 -5.88
CA CYS A 311 25.49 -6.83 -7.17
C CYS A 311 26.50 -7.01 -8.33
N GLY A 312 27.74 -6.54 -8.14
CA GLY A 312 28.82 -6.62 -9.13
C GLY A 312 29.64 -7.91 -9.09
N GLU A 313 29.58 -8.66 -7.98
CA GLU A 313 30.30 -9.92 -7.78
C GLU A 313 29.78 -11.16 -8.56
N PRO A 314 28.48 -11.33 -8.92
CA PRO A 314 27.97 -12.54 -9.58
C PRO A 314 28.22 -12.54 -11.10
N LYS A 315 29.29 -11.91 -11.60
CA LYS A 315 29.74 -12.03 -13.01
C LYS A 315 30.02 -13.49 -13.41
N SER A 316 30.14 -14.41 -12.45
CA SER A 316 30.30 -15.86 -12.67
C SER A 316 29.05 -16.57 -13.19
N LEU A 317 27.82 -16.06 -12.95
CA LEU A 317 26.57 -16.66 -13.44
C LEU A 317 26.26 -16.34 -14.90
N LEU A 318 26.69 -15.16 -15.38
CA LEU A 318 26.39 -14.64 -16.72
C LEU A 318 26.94 -15.53 -17.86
N GLY A 319 27.92 -16.40 -17.58
CA GLY A 319 28.64 -17.18 -18.59
C GLY A 319 28.11 -18.57 -18.93
N LYS A 320 27.07 -19.11 -18.25
CA LYS A 320 26.75 -20.56 -18.36
C LYS A 320 25.26 -20.95 -18.36
N VAL A 321 24.33 -20.07 -18.72
CA VAL A 321 22.92 -20.49 -18.84
C VAL A 321 22.65 -21.04 -20.24
N GLN A 322 22.55 -22.38 -20.36
CA GLN A 322 22.02 -23.02 -21.56
C GLN A 322 20.49 -23.08 -21.46
N LEU A 323 19.81 -22.28 -22.27
CA LEU A 323 18.35 -22.29 -22.36
C LEU A 323 17.89 -23.50 -23.17
N SER A 324 16.81 -24.14 -22.72
CA SER A 324 16.08 -25.08 -23.58
C SER A 324 15.50 -24.33 -24.79
N PHE A 325 15.14 -25.03 -25.86
CA PHE A 325 14.50 -24.40 -27.02
C PHE A 325 13.22 -23.64 -26.63
N SER A 326 12.38 -24.23 -25.78
CA SER A 326 11.16 -23.61 -25.28
C SER A 326 11.43 -22.37 -24.44
N ASP A 327 12.45 -22.40 -23.55
CA ASP A 327 12.82 -21.24 -22.75
C ASP A 327 13.43 -20.14 -23.63
N GLY A 328 14.20 -20.51 -24.65
CA GLY A 328 14.75 -19.58 -25.63
C GLY A 328 13.67 -18.77 -26.34
N VAL A 329 12.62 -19.43 -26.84
CA VAL A 329 11.47 -18.75 -27.47
C VAL A 329 10.73 -17.87 -26.46
N LEU A 330 10.51 -18.36 -25.23
CA LEU A 330 9.84 -17.60 -24.18
C LEU A 330 10.60 -16.31 -23.83
N TYR A 331 11.91 -16.41 -23.60
CA TYR A 331 12.73 -15.25 -23.25
C TYR A 331 12.92 -14.29 -24.43
N GLN A 332 12.79 -14.74 -25.68
CA GLN A 332 12.66 -13.84 -26.82
C GLN A 332 11.39 -12.99 -26.73
N ILE A 333 10.25 -13.58 -26.36
CA ILE A 333 8.98 -12.85 -26.17
C ILE A 333 9.08 -11.89 -24.98
N ILE A 334 9.62 -12.35 -23.85
CA ILE A 334 9.86 -11.51 -22.66
C ILE A 334 10.77 -10.33 -23.03
N ASN A 335 11.87 -10.56 -23.73
CA ASN A 335 12.79 -9.48 -24.09
C ASN A 335 12.19 -8.55 -25.13
N TRP A 336 11.37 -9.04 -26.06
CA TRP A 336 10.64 -8.18 -27.00
C TRP A 336 9.69 -7.23 -26.28
N THR A 337 8.93 -7.73 -25.30
CA THR A 337 8.03 -6.89 -24.49
C THR A 337 8.78 -5.90 -23.61
N ARG A 338 9.93 -6.29 -23.02
CA ARG A 338 10.79 -5.37 -22.25
C ARG A 338 11.53 -4.33 -23.10
N LYS A 339 11.89 -4.63 -24.36
CA LYS A 339 12.58 -3.69 -25.27
C LYS A 339 11.77 -2.45 -25.61
N GLY A 340 10.44 -2.49 -25.45
CA GLY A 340 9.61 -1.30 -25.54
C GLY A 340 9.92 -0.24 -24.47
N THR A 341 10.72 -0.59 -23.44
CA THR A 341 11.02 0.28 -22.30
C THR A 341 12.47 0.74 -22.14
N GLU A 342 13.50 0.13 -22.78
CA GLU A 342 14.88 0.66 -22.87
C GLU A 342 15.81 -0.31 -23.66
N GLU A 343 16.94 0.21 -24.19
CA GLU A 343 17.93 -0.55 -24.98
C GLU A 343 18.79 -1.49 -24.12
N SER A 344 18.28 -2.70 -23.86
CA SER A 344 19.08 -3.82 -23.35
C SER A 344 18.51 -5.13 -23.86
N ALA A 345 19.26 -5.84 -24.69
CA ALA A 345 18.90 -7.16 -25.21
C ALA A 345 19.54 -8.25 -24.35
N GLY A 346 18.81 -8.79 -23.37
CA GLY A 346 19.35 -9.85 -22.52
C GLY A 346 18.44 -10.30 -21.40
N LEU A 347 18.83 -11.38 -20.71
CA LEU A 347 18.23 -11.84 -19.46
C LEU A 347 18.47 -10.81 -18.35
N SER A 348 17.48 -10.54 -17.50
CA SER A 348 17.65 -9.71 -16.32
C SER A 348 18.43 -10.46 -15.24
N ALA A 349 18.95 -9.74 -14.23
CA ALA A 349 19.63 -10.37 -13.09
C ALA A 349 18.73 -11.39 -12.35
N MET A 350 17.42 -11.12 -12.26
CA MET A 350 16.44 -12.07 -11.72
C MET A 350 16.29 -13.30 -12.61
N ASP A 351 16.25 -13.12 -13.92
CA ASP A 351 16.11 -14.24 -14.84
C ASP A 351 17.30 -15.19 -14.72
N TYR A 352 18.52 -14.64 -14.62
CA TYR A 352 19.72 -15.44 -14.34
C TYR A 352 19.58 -16.23 -13.03
N TYR A 353 19.25 -15.55 -11.93
CA TYR A 353 19.06 -16.21 -10.64
C TYR A 353 18.02 -17.33 -10.69
N VAL A 354 16.86 -17.09 -11.29
CA VAL A 354 15.78 -18.08 -11.38
C VAL A 354 16.21 -19.30 -12.19
N LEU A 355 16.90 -19.08 -13.31
CA LEU A 355 17.37 -20.17 -14.17
C LEU A 355 18.49 -21.00 -13.55
N THR A 356 19.33 -20.40 -12.69
CA THR A 356 20.49 -21.08 -12.11
C THR A 356 20.23 -21.68 -10.74
N CYS A 357 19.35 -21.07 -9.95
CA CYS A 357 19.21 -21.39 -8.51
C CYS A 357 17.84 -21.96 -8.14
N CYS A 358 16.81 -21.81 -8.97
CA CYS A 358 15.46 -22.31 -8.67
C CYS A 358 15.17 -23.66 -9.35
N SER A 359 14.25 -24.42 -8.76
CA SER A 359 13.74 -25.67 -9.35
C SER A 359 12.91 -25.41 -10.62
N HIS A 360 12.75 -26.42 -11.47
CA HIS A 360 11.93 -26.29 -12.69
C HIS A 360 10.47 -25.88 -12.43
N ALA A 361 9.89 -26.28 -11.29
CA ALA A 361 8.53 -25.86 -10.93
C ALA A 361 8.47 -24.36 -10.60
N GLU A 362 9.46 -23.85 -9.87
CA GLU A 362 9.59 -22.44 -9.53
C GLU A 362 9.90 -21.59 -10.78
N GLN A 363 10.79 -22.06 -11.65
CA GLN A 363 11.10 -21.42 -12.93
C GLN A 363 9.82 -21.20 -13.76
N ARG A 364 9.00 -22.25 -13.94
CA ARG A 364 7.71 -22.16 -14.64
C ARG A 364 6.75 -21.19 -13.96
N ASN A 365 6.70 -21.18 -12.63
CA ASN A 365 5.84 -20.26 -11.88
C ASN A 365 6.26 -18.79 -12.09
N TYR A 366 7.57 -18.50 -12.01
CA TYR A 366 8.13 -17.18 -12.30
C TYR A 366 7.82 -16.74 -13.72
N GLN A 367 8.13 -17.59 -14.70
CA GLN A 367 7.92 -17.35 -16.12
C GLN A 367 6.45 -17.03 -16.45
N ASN A 368 5.50 -17.81 -15.90
CA ASN A 368 4.07 -17.59 -16.12
C ASN A 368 3.60 -16.25 -15.55
N ASN A 369 4.03 -15.88 -14.34
CA ASN A 369 3.67 -14.60 -13.73
C ASN A 369 4.34 -13.42 -14.47
N LEU A 370 5.59 -13.58 -14.91
CA LEU A 370 6.31 -12.58 -15.68
C LEU A 370 5.65 -12.32 -17.04
N LEU A 371 5.22 -13.38 -17.74
CA LEU A 371 4.49 -13.25 -18.98
C LEU A 371 3.15 -12.53 -18.78
N GLN A 372 2.41 -12.87 -17.71
CA GLN A 372 1.17 -12.17 -17.37
C GLN A 372 1.41 -10.68 -17.08
N LEU A 373 2.46 -10.36 -16.32
CA LEU A 373 2.83 -8.97 -16.02
C LEU A 373 3.13 -8.17 -17.29
N LEU A 374 3.89 -8.74 -18.22
CA LEU A 374 4.35 -8.05 -19.43
C LEU A 374 3.28 -7.96 -20.51
N LEU A 375 2.36 -8.93 -20.60
CA LEU A 375 1.29 -8.95 -21.59
C LEU A 375 0.03 -8.20 -21.14
N CYS A 376 -0.23 -8.06 -19.83
CA CYS A 376 -1.46 -7.43 -19.35
C CYS A 376 -1.68 -5.99 -19.87
N PRO A 377 -0.67 -5.12 -20.08
CA PRO A 377 -0.90 -3.78 -20.61
C PRO A 377 -1.43 -3.79 -22.05
N TYR A 378 -1.04 -4.80 -22.83
CA TYR A 378 -1.36 -4.90 -24.26
C TYR A 378 -2.69 -5.61 -24.52
N ILE A 379 -3.00 -6.63 -23.72
CA ILE A 379 -4.13 -7.53 -23.99
C ILE A 379 -5.32 -7.22 -23.07
N ALA A 380 -5.07 -6.78 -21.84
CA ALA A 380 -6.09 -6.72 -20.79
C ALA A 380 -6.17 -5.35 -20.09
N PHE A 381 -5.83 -4.27 -20.80
CA PHE A 381 -5.86 -2.89 -20.29
C PHE A 381 -5.11 -2.70 -18.94
N GLY A 382 -4.04 -3.47 -18.73
CA GLY A 382 -3.24 -3.44 -17.50
C GLY A 382 -3.84 -4.23 -16.32
N SER A 383 -4.95 -4.93 -16.51
CA SER A 383 -5.59 -5.74 -15.46
C SER A 383 -5.22 -7.22 -15.59
N VAL A 384 -4.45 -7.72 -14.61
CA VAL A 384 -4.12 -9.15 -14.50
C VAL A 384 -5.38 -10.00 -14.34
N GLY A 385 -6.38 -9.53 -13.60
CA GLY A 385 -7.65 -10.25 -13.44
C GLY A 385 -8.44 -10.36 -14.73
N ALA A 386 -8.43 -9.31 -15.56
CA ALA A 386 -9.06 -9.36 -16.89
C ALA A 386 -8.31 -10.34 -17.81
N LEU A 387 -6.98 -10.32 -17.80
CA LEU A 387 -6.16 -11.26 -18.57
C LEU A 387 -6.46 -12.72 -18.16
N GLN A 388 -6.59 -12.99 -16.87
CA GLN A 388 -6.93 -14.33 -16.38
C GLN A 388 -8.33 -14.77 -16.82
N ALA A 389 -9.30 -13.85 -16.83
CA ALA A 389 -10.64 -14.12 -17.34
C ALA A 389 -10.63 -14.39 -18.86
N GLU A 390 -9.90 -13.61 -19.64
CA GLU A 390 -9.74 -13.80 -21.08
C GLU A 390 -9.08 -15.14 -21.40
N VAL A 391 -7.99 -15.49 -20.70
CA VAL A 391 -7.32 -16.79 -20.85
C VAL A 391 -8.26 -17.93 -20.48
N PHE A 392 -9.08 -17.77 -19.44
CA PHE A 392 -10.09 -18.76 -19.07
C PHE A 392 -11.13 -18.95 -20.17
N VAL A 393 -11.66 -17.87 -20.74
CA VAL A 393 -12.60 -17.91 -21.87
C VAL A 393 -11.95 -18.57 -23.09
N ALA A 394 -10.70 -18.24 -23.41
CA ALA A 394 -9.97 -18.84 -24.51
C ALA A 394 -9.76 -20.35 -24.33
N LYS A 395 -9.45 -20.80 -23.10
CA LYS A 395 -9.35 -22.24 -22.77
C LYS A 395 -10.68 -22.96 -22.95
N LEU A 396 -11.80 -22.35 -22.53
CA LEU A 396 -13.13 -22.91 -22.75
C LEU A 396 -13.47 -23.00 -24.24
N ALA A 397 -13.15 -21.97 -25.02
CA ALA A 397 -13.35 -21.98 -26.47
C ALA A 397 -12.51 -23.06 -27.17
N LEU A 398 -11.24 -23.22 -26.79
CA LEU A 398 -10.37 -24.26 -27.31
C LEU A 398 -10.88 -25.66 -26.96
N LEU A 399 -11.28 -25.89 -25.71
CA LEU A 399 -11.86 -27.16 -25.27
C LEU A 399 -13.13 -27.48 -26.08
N TRP A 400 -13.99 -26.49 -26.27
CA TRP A 400 -15.20 -26.63 -27.09
C TRP A 400 -14.86 -26.98 -28.55
N ALA A 401 -13.85 -26.32 -29.15
CA ALA A 401 -13.39 -26.61 -30.50
C ALA A 401 -12.83 -28.03 -30.62
N LEU A 402 -12.02 -28.48 -29.66
CA LEU A 402 -11.47 -29.84 -29.62
C LEU A 402 -12.57 -30.89 -29.48
N LEU A 403 -13.58 -30.65 -28.64
CA LEU A 403 -14.74 -31.55 -28.49
C LEU A 403 -15.59 -31.61 -29.77
N LYS A 404 -15.73 -30.48 -30.47
CA LYS A 404 -16.39 -30.45 -31.79
C LYS A 404 -15.59 -31.21 -32.84
N LEU A 405 -14.27 -31.06 -32.86
CA LEU A 405 -13.40 -31.78 -33.78
C LEU A 405 -13.42 -33.29 -33.52
N SER A 406 -13.40 -33.72 -32.26
CA SER A 406 -13.52 -35.13 -31.89
C SER A 406 -14.88 -35.71 -32.28
N SER A 407 -15.96 -34.96 -32.06
CA SER A 407 -17.31 -35.36 -32.51
C SER A 407 -17.38 -35.50 -34.03
N PHE A 408 -16.74 -34.61 -34.77
CA PHE A 408 -16.69 -34.66 -36.23
C PHE A 408 -15.87 -35.86 -36.73
N LEU A 409 -14.70 -36.12 -36.12
CA LEU A 409 -13.85 -37.27 -36.44
C LEU A 409 -14.52 -38.61 -36.12
N VAL A 410 -15.25 -38.72 -35.01
CA VAL A 410 -16.04 -39.93 -34.69
C VAL A 410 -17.13 -40.18 -35.74
N THR A 411 -17.76 -39.11 -36.23
CA THR A 411 -18.78 -39.23 -37.29
C THR A 411 -18.16 -39.65 -38.62
N LEU A 412 -16.94 -39.19 -38.92
CA LEU A 412 -16.19 -39.56 -40.13
C LEU A 412 -15.67 -41.00 -40.13
N VAL A 413 -15.49 -41.63 -38.97
CA VAL A 413 -15.08 -43.04 -38.81
C VAL A 413 -16.28 -44.00 -38.85
N HIS A 414 -17.51 -43.50 -38.73
CA HIS A 414 -18.75 -44.28 -38.85
C HIS A 414 -19.41 -44.20 -40.24
N VAL A 415 -18.88 -43.37 -41.14
CA VAL A 415 -19.20 -43.34 -42.58
C VAL A 415 -18.11 -44.10 -43.32
#